data_AF-A0AAE4A730-F1
#
_entry.id   AF-A0AAE4A730-F1
#
_cell.length_a   1.000
_cell.length_b   1.000
_cell.length_c   1.000
_cell.angle_alpha   90.00
_cell.angle_beta   90.00
_cell.angle_gamma   90.00
#
_symmetry.space_group_name_H-M   'P 1'
#
loop_
_entity.id
_entity.type
_entity.pdbx_description
1 polymer ?
#
loop_
_entity_poly.entity_id
_entity_poly.type
_entity_poly.pdbx_seq_one_letter_code
_entity_poly.pdbx_strand_id
1 'polypeptide(L)'
;MTRPTTTSSAFTRTTFPRTHDVTFLVSLAERAEVALPEPLREADWLTPWAADMRYDEPAAPLDRKAALVTAEGAVRWAQGLTAQR
;
A
#
# COMPACT_ATOMS: atom_id res chain seq x y z
N MET A 1 -27.31 33.42 -11.55
CA MET A 1 -26.21 33.39 -10.55
C MET A 1 -26.15 31.97 -10.01
N THR A 2 -25.45 31.08 -10.69
CA THR A 2 -25.43 29.63 -10.43
C THR A 2 -24.12 29.29 -9.72
N ARG A 3 -24.18 28.82 -8.47
CA ARG A 3 -23.03 28.28 -7.75
C ARG A 3 -22.87 26.81 -8.12
N PRO A 4 -21.68 26.31 -8.49
CA PRO A 4 -21.48 24.89 -8.59
C PRO A 4 -21.38 24.29 -7.19
N THR A 5 -22.13 23.21 -7.02
CA THR A 5 -22.24 22.33 -5.87
C THR A 5 -20.90 21.68 -5.52
N THR A 6 -20.67 21.59 -4.21
CA THR A 6 -19.63 20.87 -3.50
C THR A 6 -19.32 19.50 -4.11
N THR A 7 -18.06 19.25 -4.45
CA THR A 7 -17.51 17.91 -4.66
C THR A 7 -17.69 17.11 -3.37
N SER A 8 -18.74 16.28 -3.32
CA SER A 8 -18.91 15.26 -2.29
C SER A 8 -18.06 14.06 -2.69
N SER A 9 -16.82 13.97 -2.19
CA SER A 9 -16.06 12.72 -2.26
C SER A 9 -16.65 11.76 -1.22
N ALA A 10 -17.51 10.88 -1.68
CA ALA A 10 -18.05 9.81 -0.85
C ALA A 10 -16.93 8.79 -0.60
N PHE A 11 -16.42 8.71 0.63
CA PHE A 11 -15.61 7.59 1.07
C PHE A 11 -16.44 6.32 0.96
N THR A 12 -16.23 5.54 -0.10
CA THR A 12 -16.90 4.25 -0.26
C THR A 12 -16.30 3.27 0.74
N ARG A 13 -17.15 2.71 1.62
CA ARG A 13 -16.77 1.73 2.63
C ARG A 13 -16.48 0.39 1.94
N THR A 14 -15.31 0.28 1.33
CA THR A 14 -14.82 -0.95 0.70
C THR A 14 -14.57 -2.02 1.75
N THR A 15 -15.09 -3.23 1.52
CA THR A 15 -14.75 -4.40 2.34
C THR A 15 -13.25 -4.63 2.24
N PHE A 16 -12.51 -4.43 3.34
CA PHE A 16 -11.08 -4.66 3.34
C PHE A 16 -10.79 -6.17 3.34
N PRO A 17 -10.21 -6.72 2.27
CA PRO A 17 -9.86 -8.12 2.21
C PRO A 17 -8.64 -8.36 3.11
N ARG A 18 -8.72 -9.32 4.03
CA ARG A 18 -7.57 -9.75 4.84
C ARG A 18 -6.61 -10.61 4.01
N THR A 19 -5.95 -9.98 3.04
CA THR A 19 -4.94 -10.57 2.18
C THR A 19 -3.56 -9.96 2.44
N HIS A 20 -2.51 -10.74 2.16
CA HIS A 20 -1.12 -10.30 2.22
C HIS A 20 -0.55 -9.97 0.83
N ASP A 21 -1.40 -9.97 -0.20
CA ASP A 21 -1.05 -9.59 -1.56
C ASP A 21 -0.85 -8.07 -1.65
N VAL A 22 0.42 -7.65 -1.62
CA VAL A 22 0.82 -6.23 -1.62
C VAL A 22 0.37 -5.55 -2.92
N THR A 23 0.53 -6.20 -4.07
CA THR A 23 0.11 -5.67 -5.38
C THR A 23 -1.37 -5.33 -5.37
N PHE A 24 -2.20 -6.25 -4.88
CA PHE A 24 -3.63 -6.02 -4.81
C PHE A 24 -4.00 -4.93 -3.79
N LEU A 25 -3.31 -4.84 -2.65
CA LEU A 25 -3.51 -3.77 -1.67
C LEU A 25 -3.13 -2.39 -2.23
N VAL A 26 -2.07 -2.30 -3.02
CA VAL A 26 -1.67 -1.08 -3.75
C VAL A 26 -2.78 -0.67 -4.73
N SER A 27 -3.23 -1.60 -5.58
CA SER A 27 -4.33 -1.32 -6.51
C SER A 27 -5.63 -0.92 -5.80
N LEU A 28 -5.89 -1.45 -4.60
CA LEU A 28 -7.05 -1.07 -3.80
C LEU A 28 -6.96 0.40 -3.33
N ALA A 29 -5.78 0.82 -2.89
CA ALA A 29 -5.54 2.20 -2.48
C ALA A 29 -5.64 3.17 -3.67
N GLU A 30 -5.08 2.81 -4.83
CA GLU A 30 -5.19 3.61 -6.06
C GLU A 30 -6.65 3.79 -6.50
N ARG A 31 -7.44 2.70 -6.48
CA ARG A 31 -8.87 2.73 -6.81
C ARG A 31 -9.70 3.54 -5.81
N ALA A 32 -9.22 3.69 -4.58
CA ALA A 32 -9.82 4.54 -3.55
C ALA A 32 -9.29 5.98 -3.61
N GLU A 33 -8.53 6.34 -4.66
CA GLU A 33 -7.92 7.66 -4.86
C GLU A 33 -7.02 8.10 -3.69
N VAL A 34 -6.42 7.13 -2.99
CA VAL A 34 -5.46 7.38 -1.93
C VAL A 34 -4.08 7.61 -2.54
N ALA A 35 -3.48 8.76 -2.25
CA ALA A 35 -2.14 9.08 -2.71
C ALA A 35 -1.08 8.21 -2.00
N LEU A 36 -0.54 7.25 -2.74
CA LEU A 36 0.57 6.42 -2.30
C LEU A 36 1.93 7.10 -2.58
N PRO A 37 2.88 7.05 -1.63
CA PRO A 37 4.27 7.38 -1.87
C PRO A 37 4.87 6.51 -2.98
N GLU A 38 5.79 7.08 -3.75
CA GLU A 38 6.41 6.38 -4.88
C GLU A 38 7.00 5.00 -4.53
N PRO A 39 7.77 4.86 -3.43
CA PRO A 39 8.33 3.55 -3.05
C PRO A 39 7.28 2.49 -2.72
N LEU A 40 6.03 2.88 -2.45
CA LEU A 40 4.94 1.96 -2.14
C LEU A 40 4.12 1.56 -3.37
N ARG A 41 4.17 2.36 -4.46
CA ARG A 41 3.50 2.02 -5.73
C ARG A 41 4.17 0.82 -6.39
N GLU A 42 5.48 0.69 -6.23
CA GLU A 42 6.30 -0.41 -6.72
C GLU A 42 6.72 -1.33 -5.57
N ALA A 43 5.79 -1.77 -4.72
CA ALA A 43 6.09 -2.61 -3.54
C ALA A 43 5.92 -4.13 -3.81
N ASP A 44 5.60 -4.51 -5.05
CA ASP A 44 5.37 -5.90 -5.47
C ASP A 44 6.62 -6.79 -5.29
N TRP A 45 7.81 -6.23 -5.47
CA TRP A 45 9.09 -6.90 -5.23
C TRP A 45 9.31 -7.32 -3.77
N LEU A 46 8.46 -6.87 -2.82
CA LEU A 46 8.50 -7.36 -1.45
C LEU A 46 7.87 -8.76 -1.30
N THR A 47 7.10 -9.23 -2.27
CA THR A 47 6.37 -10.51 -2.21
C THR A 47 7.27 -11.73 -1.89
N PRO A 48 8.48 -11.88 -2.48
CA PRO A 48 9.40 -12.97 -2.15
C PRO A 48 9.80 -13.04 -0.67
N TRP A 49 9.85 -11.91 0.04
CA TRP A 49 10.13 -11.90 1.48
C TRP A 49 9.04 -12.61 2.31
N ALA A 50 7.83 -12.71 1.77
CA ALA A 50 6.70 -13.34 2.44
C ALA A 50 6.36 -14.74 1.89
N ALA A 51 6.56 -14.97 0.59
CA ALA A 51 6.27 -16.25 -0.06
C ALA A 51 7.45 -17.23 0.06
N ASP A 52 8.59 -16.86 -0.52
CA ASP A 52 9.74 -17.76 -0.71
C ASP A 52 10.43 -18.08 0.62
N MET A 53 10.57 -17.08 1.49
CA MET A 53 11.19 -17.24 2.82
C MET A 53 10.42 -18.18 3.75
N ARG A 54 9.13 -18.44 3.51
CA ARG A 54 8.36 -19.36 4.35
C ARG A 54 8.64 -20.82 4.05
N TYR A 55 9.11 -21.12 2.84
CA TYR A 55 9.22 -22.48 2.34
C TYR A 55 10.66 -22.86 1.97
N ASP A 56 11.66 -22.08 2.44
CA ASP A 56 13.08 -22.23 2.10
C ASP A 56 13.30 -22.37 0.58
N GLU A 57 12.47 -21.70 -0.22
CA GLU A 57 12.61 -21.72 -1.67
C GLU A 57 13.82 -20.86 -2.08
N PRO A 58 14.53 -21.24 -3.17
CA PRO A 58 15.63 -20.45 -3.67
C PRO A 58 15.11 -19.10 -4.19
N ALA A 59 15.17 -18.09 -3.33
CA ALA A 59 14.85 -16.72 -3.68
C ALA A 59 15.98 -16.12 -4.55
N ALA A 60 15.60 -15.26 -5.50
CA ALA A 60 16.55 -14.36 -6.15
C ALA A 60 17.29 -13.52 -5.09
N PRO A 61 18.47 -12.92 -5.40
CA PRO A 61 19.16 -12.05 -4.45
C PRO A 61 18.24 -10.91 -3.98
N LEU A 62 17.83 -10.94 -2.70
CA LEU A 62 16.93 -9.95 -2.13
C LEU A 62 17.72 -8.86 -1.39
N ASP A 63 17.39 -7.59 -1.62
CA ASP A 63 17.96 -6.47 -0.87
C ASP A 63 17.20 -6.23 0.44
N ARG A 64 17.74 -6.77 1.55
CA ARG A 64 17.16 -6.61 2.88
C ARG A 64 17.06 -5.15 3.33
N LYS A 65 18.07 -4.34 2.97
CA LYS A 65 18.12 -2.94 3.43
C LYS A 65 17.03 -2.14 2.75
N ALA A 66 16.90 -2.29 1.42
CA ALA A 66 15.80 -1.67 0.69
C ALA A 66 14.45 -2.13 1.25
N ALA A 67 14.29 -3.41 1.58
CA ALA A 67 13.01 -3.96 2.02
C ALA A 67 12.55 -3.31 3.34
N LEU A 68 13.48 -3.17 4.28
CA LEU A 68 13.23 -2.49 5.56
C LEU A 68 12.89 -1.01 5.36
N VAL A 69 13.63 -0.30 4.51
CA VAL A 69 13.35 1.13 4.23
C VAL A 69 11.93 1.31 3.67
N THR A 70 11.53 0.47 2.72
CA THR A 70 10.18 0.51 2.14
C THR A 70 9.10 0.16 3.17
N ALA A 71 9.29 -0.91 3.96
CA ALA A 71 8.34 -1.33 4.98
C ALA A 71 8.15 -0.27 6.07
N GLU A 72 9.23 0.33 6.57
CA GLU A 72 9.15 1.43 7.53
C GLU A 72 8.49 2.67 6.93
N GLY A 73 8.77 2.97 5.64
CA GLY A 73 8.11 4.03 4.89
C GLY A 73 6.60 3.83 4.85
N ALA A 74 6.14 2.60 4.59
CA ALA A 74 4.72 2.24 4.60
C ALA A 74 4.06 2.50 5.96
N VAL A 75 4.72 2.06 7.05
CA VAL A 75 4.20 2.27 8.41
C VAL A 75 4.10 3.76 8.74
N ARG A 76 5.15 4.55 8.47
CA ARG A 76 5.15 6.00 8.72
C ARG A 76 4.06 6.72 7.92
N TRP A 77 3.88 6.36 6.66
CA TRP A 77 2.82 6.91 5.82
C TRP A 77 1.43 6.58 6.37
N ALA A 78 1.18 5.31 6.71
CA ALA A 78 -0.11 4.88 7.26
C ALA A 78 -0.42 5.58 8.59
N GLN A 79 0.59 5.72 9.47
CA GLN A 79 0.48 6.47 10.72
C GLN A 79 0.08 7.92 10.46
N GLY A 80 0.69 8.57 9.46
CA GLY A 80 0.35 9.93 9.04
C GLY A 80 -1.12 10.06 8.60
N LEU A 81 -1.69 9.05 7.94
CA LEU A 81 -3.11 9.06 7.57
C LEU A 81 -4.05 8.86 8.76
N THR A 82 -3.67 8.00 9.72
CA THR A 82 -4.49 7.72 10.91
C THR A 82 -4.41 8.79 11.98
N ALA A 83 -3.29 9.52 12.09
CA ALA A 83 -3.11 10.61 13.06
C ALA A 83 -3.86 11.89 12.68
N GLN A 84 -4.38 11.98 11.45
CA GLN A 84 -5.18 13.10 10.93
C GLN A 84 -6.70 12.91 11.12
N ARG A 85 -7.11 11.89 11.89
CA ARG A 85 -8.50 11.59 12.23
C ARG A 85 -8.75 11.79 13.72
#